data_AF-X1KR83-F1
#
_entry.id   AF-X1KR83-F1
#
_cell.length_a   1.000
_cell.length_b   1.000
_cell.length_c   1.000
_cell.angle_alpha   90.00
_cell.angle_beta   90.00
_cell.angle_gamma   90.00
#
_symmetry.space_group_name_H-M   'P 1'
#
loop_
_entity.id
_entity.type
_entity.pdbx_description
1 polymer ?
#
loop_
_entity_poly.entity_id
_entity_poly.type
_entity_poly.pdbx_seq_one_letter_code
_entity_poly.pdbx_strand_id
1 'polypeptide(L)' 'EQEGIEMASGVLEYPKLRKTEEVYLSAIDRDEIKHILEKIENTIQSDDCPNKLPRTKCRNCSYSDFCFVNETGLQD' A
#
# COMPACT_ATOMS: atom_id res chain seq x y z
N GLU A 1 -5.52 -14.57 13.24
CA GLU A 1 -5.86 -14.15 14.62
C GLU A 1 -7.26 -13.57 14.69
N GLN A 2 -7.63 -12.59 13.86
CA GLN A 2 -9.00 -12.06 13.80
C GLN A 2 -10.05 -13.09 13.35
N GLU A 3 -9.65 -14.03 12.48
CA GLU A 3 -10.48 -15.18 12.06
C GLU A 3 -10.30 -16.41 12.97
N GLY A 4 -9.83 -16.23 14.22
CA GLY A 4 -9.71 -17.30 15.22
C GLY A 4 -8.50 -18.25 15.07
N ILE A 5 -7.64 -18.07 14.07
CA ILE A 5 -6.39 -18.83 13.94
C ILE A 5 -5.26 -18.09 14.65
N GLU A 6 -4.81 -18.61 15.78
CA GLU A 6 -3.69 -18.08 16.55
C GLU A 6 -2.33 -18.53 15.99
N MET A 7 -1.29 -17.70 16.16
CA MET A 7 0.10 -18.00 15.78
C MET A 7 0.30 -18.41 14.31
N ALA A 8 -0.51 -17.84 13.40
CA ALA A 8 -0.36 -18.10 11.98
C ALA A 8 0.99 -17.59 11.45
N SER A 9 1.67 -18.43 10.66
CA SER A 9 2.84 -18.06 9.86
C SER A 9 2.51 -18.15 8.37
N GLY A 10 3.37 -17.56 7.54
CA GLY A 10 3.26 -17.60 6.09
C GLY A 10 4.57 -18.01 5.43
N VAL A 11 4.49 -18.31 4.14
CA VAL A 11 5.66 -18.59 3.31
C VAL A 11 5.58 -17.71 2.05
N LEU A 12 6.67 -17.00 1.77
CA LEU A 12 6.87 -16.29 0.52
C LEU A 12 7.76 -17.11 -0.40
N GLU A 13 7.18 -17.61 -1.48
CA GLU A 13 7.92 -18.29 -2.54
C GLU A 13 8.13 -17.33 -3.71
N TYR A 14 9.39 -17.19 -4.13
CA TYR A 14 9.79 -16.46 -5.32
C TYR A 14 10.32 -17.45 -6.38
N PRO A 15 9.45 -18.03 -7.24
CA PRO A 15 9.82 -19.14 -8.12
C PRO A 15 10.99 -18.81 -9.06
N LYS A 16 10.99 -17.59 -9.62
CA LYS A 16 12.06 -17.11 -10.50
C LYS A 16 13.42 -17.05 -9.81
N LEU A 17 13.42 -16.74 -8.51
CA LEU A 17 14.63 -16.62 -7.69
C LEU A 17 14.98 -17.93 -6.98
N ARG A 18 14.14 -18.96 -7.08
CA ARG A 18 14.23 -20.22 -6.31
C ARG A 18 14.44 -19.94 -4.82
N LYS A 19 13.76 -18.93 -4.30
CA LYS A 19 13.88 -18.46 -2.92
C LYS A 19 12.57 -18.70 -2.18
N THR A 20 12.67 -19.30 -1.01
CA THR A 20 11.56 -19.51 -0.09
C THR A 20 11.92 -18.87 1.24
N GLU A 21 11.02 -18.05 1.76
CA GLU A 21 11.18 -17.37 3.04
C GLU A 21 9.98 -17.63 3.93
N GLU A 22 10.23 -18.01 5.17
CA GLU A 22 9.18 -18.04 6.19
C GLU A 22 8.97 -16.64 6.74
N VAL A 23 7.71 -16.25 6.87
CA VAL A 23 7.32 -14.95 7.43
C VAL A 23 6.45 -15.17 8.65
N TYR A 24 6.77 -14.43 9.70
CA TYR A 24 6.10 -14.48 10.98
C TYR A 24 5.50 -13.13 11.29
N LEU A 25 4.28 -13.12 11.81
CA LEU A 25 3.64 -11.89 12.25
C LEU A 25 4.19 -11.52 13.63
N SER A 26 5.06 -10.51 13.72
CA SER A 26 5.61 -10.02 14.99
C SER A 26 4.74 -8.94 15.64
N ALA A 27 5.03 -8.58 16.89
CA ALA A 27 4.32 -7.50 17.57
C ALA A 27 4.50 -6.15 16.84
N ILE A 28 5.70 -5.88 16.34
CA ILE A 28 6.00 -4.66 15.58
C ILE A 28 5.19 -4.62 14.28
N ASP A 29 5.08 -5.75 13.58
CA ASP A 29 4.29 -5.83 12.35
C ASP A 29 2.81 -5.55 12.62
N ARG A 30 2.26 -6.02 13.75
CA ARG A 30 0.85 -5.76 14.12
C ARG A 30 0.58 -4.27 14.30
N ASP A 31 1.50 -3.55 14.96
CA ASP A 31 1.33 -2.12 15.19
C ASP A 31 1.54 -1.32 13.91
N GLU A 32 2.51 -1.70 13.08
CA GLU A 32 2.71 -1.07 11.76
C GLU A 32 1.50 -1.29 10.84
N ILE A 33 0.93 -2.50 10.82
CA ILE A 33 -0.27 -2.80 10.02
C ILE A 33 -1.45 -1.94 10.47
N LYS A 34 -1.68 -1.80 11.79
CA LYS A 34 -2.74 -0.91 12.30
C LYS A 34 -2.52 0.54 11.84
N HIS A 35 -1.30 1.04 11.94
CA HIS A 35 -0.97 2.39 11.50
C HIS A 35 -1.16 2.58 9.98
N ILE A 36 -0.80 1.58 9.17
CA ILE A 36 -1.04 1.58 7.72
C ILE A 36 -2.54 1.63 7.43
N LEU A 37 -3.36 0.83 8.12
CA LEU A 37 -4.81 0.83 7.94
C LEU A 37 -5.44 2.17 8.30
N GLU A 38 -5.04 2.78 9.42
CA GLU A 38 -5.49 4.13 9.81
C GLU A 38 -5.13 5.17 8.75
N LYS A 39 -3.91 5.11 8.19
CA LYS A 39 -3.50 6.02 7.11
C LYS A 39 -4.30 5.83 5.83
N ILE A 40 -4.66 4.60 5.48
CA ILE A 40 -5.51 4.32 4.32
C ILE A 40 -6.88 4.94 4.53
N GLU A 41 -7.50 4.72 5.69
CA GLU A 41 -8.82 5.27 6.00
C GLU A 41 -8.81 6.81 5.95
N ASN A 42 -7.82 7.43 6.60
CA ASN A 42 -7.66 8.89 6.57
C ASN A 42 -7.46 9.43 5.15
N THR A 43 -6.77 8.68 4.27
CA THR A 43 -6.56 9.09 2.88
C THR A 43 -7.85 9.01 2.07
N ILE A 44 -8.70 8.01 2.34
CA ILE A 44 -9.99 7.84 1.66
C ILE A 44 -10.99 8.92 2.10
N GLN A 45 -10.97 9.28 3.38
CA GLN A 45 -11.86 10.29 3.96
C GLN A 45 -11.40 11.74 3.72
N SER A 46 -10.18 11.93 3.20
CA SER A 46 -9.64 13.27 2.93
C SER A 46 -10.37 13.92 1.76
N ASP A 47 -10.90 15.12 1.97
CA ASP A 47 -11.46 15.96 0.90
C ASP A 47 -10.38 16.38 -0.11
N ASP A 48 -9.13 16.50 0.37
CA ASP A 48 -7.98 16.83 -0.45
C ASP A 48 -7.26 15.58 -0.94
N CYS A 49 -7.02 15.53 -2.25
CA CYS A 49 -6.19 14.49 -2.87
C CYS A 49 -4.75 14.57 -2.35
N PRO A 50 -4.12 13.46 -1.96
CA PRO A 50 -2.76 13.47 -1.43
C PRO A 50 -1.75 14.02 -2.45
N ASN A 51 -0.69 14.64 -1.93
CA ASN A 51 0.37 15.19 -2.76
C ASN A 51 0.99 14.16 -3.70
N LYS A 52 1.24 14.59 -4.94
CA LYS A 52 1.87 13.74 -5.96
C LYS A 52 3.24 13.27 -5.49
N LEU A 53 3.52 11.98 -5.68
CA LEU A 53 4.82 11.40 -5.37
C LEU A 53 5.90 11.90 -6.35
N PRO A 54 7.20 11.81 -5.97
CA PRO A 54 8.29 12.08 -6.89
C PRO A 54 8.17 11.21 -8.15
N ARG A 55 8.45 11.79 -9.34
CA ARG A 55 8.33 11.09 -10.63
C ARG A 55 9.09 9.76 -10.70
N THR A 56 10.19 9.62 -9.97
CA THR A 56 10.97 8.36 -9.89
C THR A 56 10.15 7.19 -9.33
N LYS A 57 9.23 7.46 -8.40
CA LYS A 57 8.31 6.45 -7.83
C LYS A 57 7.12 6.17 -8.74
N CYS A 58 6.75 7.10 -9.62
CA CYS A 58 5.61 6.97 -10.52
C CYS A 58 5.92 6.26 -11.85
N ARG A 59 7.20 6.09 -12.21
CA ARG A 59 7.62 5.57 -13.54
C ARG A 59 6.95 4.25 -13.95
N ASN A 60 6.71 3.35 -12.98
CA ASN A 60 6.06 2.05 -13.20
C ASN A 60 4.71 1.94 -12.48
N CYS A 61 4.14 3.07 -12.03
CA CYS A 61 2.87 3.07 -11.32
C CYS A 61 1.71 2.99 -12.31
N SER A 62 0.83 2.01 -12.13
CA SER A 62 -0.37 1.82 -12.96
C SER A 62 -1.36 2.99 -12.89
N TYR A 63 -1.27 3.83 -11.85
CA TYR A 63 -2.16 4.97 -11.64
C TYR A 63 -1.53 6.32 -12.03
N SER A 64 -0.36 6.33 -12.67
CA SER A 64 0.34 7.57 -13.01
C SER A 64 -0.54 8.51 -13.85
N ASP A 65 -1.19 7.98 -14.89
CA ASP A 65 -2.00 8.83 -15.78
C ASP A 65 -3.16 9.48 -15.03
N PHE A 66 -3.85 8.73 -14.15
CA PHE A 66 -4.92 9.24 -13.29
C PHE A 66 -4.42 10.24 -12.24
N CYS A 67 -3.30 9.95 -11.58
CA CYS A 67 -2.74 10.77 -10.51
C CYS A 67 -2.22 12.13 -11.00
N PHE A 68 -1.80 12.21 -12.27
CA PHE A 68 -1.29 13.45 -12.86
C PHE A 68 -2.31 14.20 -13.71
N VAL A 69 -3.54 13.70 -13.90
CA VAL A 69 -4.62 14.50 -14.52
C VAL A 69 -4.89 15.73 -13.64
N ASN A 70 -4.93 16.89 -14.26
CA ASN A 70 -5.48 18.10 -13.68
C ASN A 70 -6.71 18.49 -14.52
N GLU A 71 -7.83 18.85 -13.88
CA GLU A 71 -9.01 19.45 -14.53
C GLU A 71 -8.78 20.90 -15.01
N THR A 72 -7.56 21.28 -15.39
CA THR A 72 -7.29 22.60 -15.99
C THR A 72 -7.61 22.60 -17.48
N GLY A 73 -8.87 22.29 -17.80
CA GLY A 73 -9.42 22.26 -19.17
C GLY A 73 -10.84 22.82 -19.30
N LEU A 74 -11.42 23.37 -18.23
CA LEU A 74 -12.70 24.10 -18.26
C LEU A 74 -12.55 25.46 -17.56
N GLN A 75 -11.66 26.29 -18.09
CA GLN A 75 -11.81 27.73 -17.96
C GLN A 75 -12.24 28.22 -19.34
N ASP A 76 -13.55 28.43 -19.50
CA ASP A 76 -14.07 29.41 -20.45
C ASP A 76 -13.67 30.82 -20.00
#